data_AF-A0A402AYS5-F1
#
_entry.id   AF-A0A402AYS5-F1
#
_cell.length_a   1.000
_cell.length_b   1.000
_cell.length_c   1.000
_cell.angle_alpha   90.00
_cell.angle_beta   90.00
_cell.angle_gamma   90.00
#
_symmetry.space_group_name_H-M   'P 1'
#
loop_
_entity.id
_entity.type
_entity.pdbx_description
1 polymer ?
#
loop_
_entity_poly.entity_id
_entity_poly.type
_entity_poly.pdbx_seq_one_letter_code
_entity_poly.pdbx_strand_id
1 'polypeptide(L)'
;MAALRQQLGLNQSLPVQFGLWFWQAIHGNLGQSIQFQQPVSELIGQRLPVTAELGFCSLLLSLLIAFPLGIYAATHRNSWIDWLVNILALLGTAIPSFVIGLLLLFLLAVSLRFFPPGGYVPFNQDPCGKSA
;
A
#
# COMPACT_ATOMS: atom_id res chain seq x y z
N MET A 1 25.63 21.45 -9.66
CA MET A 1 25.12 20.49 -10.67
C MET A 1 26.16 19.43 -11.07
N ALA A 2 27.40 19.79 -11.46
CA ALA A 2 28.42 18.83 -11.89
C ALA A 2 28.89 17.86 -10.79
N ALA A 3 29.06 18.34 -9.55
CA ALA A 3 29.46 17.50 -8.41
C ALA A 3 28.44 16.40 -8.08
N LEU A 4 27.14 16.70 -8.17
CA LEU A 4 26.07 15.72 -7.93
C LEU A 4 26.03 14.64 -9.03
N ARG A 5 26.30 15.02 -10.29
CA ARG A 5 26.41 14.08 -11.42
C ARG A 5 27.58 13.12 -11.25
N GLN A 6 28.70 13.61 -10.74
CA GLN A 6 29.89 12.80 -10.48
C GLN A 6 29.69 11.87 -9.28
N GLN A 7 29.04 12.34 -8.20
CA GLN A 7 28.69 11.53 -7.02
C GLN A 7 27.68 10.41 -7.34
N LEU A 8 26.76 10.65 -8.27
CA LEU A 8 25.76 9.66 -8.70
C LEU A 8 26.24 8.77 -9.86
N GLY A 9 27.49 8.92 -10.32
CA GLY A 9 28.04 8.14 -11.43
C GLY A 9 27.35 8.40 -12.78
N LEU A 10 26.60 9.51 -12.92
CA LEU A 10 25.85 9.89 -14.14
C LEU A 10 26.74 10.20 -15.35
N ASN A 11 28.06 10.19 -15.17
CA ASN A 11 29.05 10.36 -16.24
C ASN A 11 29.48 9.01 -16.88
N GLN A 12 29.03 7.88 -16.34
CA GLN A 12 29.36 6.54 -16.84
C GLN A 12 28.27 6.03 -17.79
N SER A 13 28.60 5.04 -18.64
CA SER A 13 27.61 4.40 -19.49
C SER A 13 26.55 3.69 -18.65
N LEU A 14 25.28 3.72 -19.09
CA LEU A 14 24.13 3.14 -18.36
C LEU A 14 24.37 1.70 -17.86
N PRO A 15 25.00 0.79 -18.63
CA PRO A 15 25.25 -0.56 -18.15
C PRO A 15 26.20 -0.61 -16.95
N VAL A 16 27.22 0.25 -16.92
CA VAL A 16 28.20 0.30 -15.83
C VAL A 16 27.56 0.88 -14.57
N GLN A 17 26.74 1.93 -14.73
CA GLN A 17 26.01 2.53 -13.60
C GLN A 17 25.05 1.52 -12.95
N PHE A 18 24.30 0.77 -13.76
CA PHE A 18 23.40 -0.27 -13.26
C PHE A 18 24.17 -1.44 -12.62
N GLY A 19 25.27 -1.88 -13.24
CA GLY A 19 26.10 -2.96 -12.70
C GLY A 19 26.72 -2.62 -11.33
N LEU A 20 27.22 -1.40 -11.17
CA LEU A 20 27.75 -0.90 -9.89
C LEU A 20 26.66 -0.76 -8.83
N TRP A 21 25.51 -0.19 -9.20
CA TRP A 21 24.36 -0.10 -8.29
C TRP A 21 23.88 -1.47 -7.85
N PHE A 22 23.75 -2.43 -8.78
CA PHE A 22 23.31 -3.78 -8.47
C PHE A 22 24.30 -4.50 -7.55
N TRP A 23 25.61 -4.37 -7.80
CA TRP A 23 26.64 -4.91 -6.92
C TRP A 23 26.56 -4.31 -5.52
N GLN A 24 26.36 -3.01 -5.38
CA GLN A 24 26.20 -2.36 -4.08
C GLN A 24 24.89 -2.80 -3.39
N ALA A 25 23.80 -2.94 -4.15
CA ALA A 25 22.50 -3.34 -3.65
C ALA A 25 22.52 -4.75 -3.04
N ILE A 26 23.15 -5.72 -3.69
CA ILE A 26 23.29 -7.09 -3.16
C ILE A 26 24.18 -7.16 -1.91
N HIS A 27 25.05 -6.17 -1.69
CA HIS A 27 25.85 -6.01 -0.47
C HIS A 27 25.12 -5.15 0.60
N GLY A 28 23.83 -4.86 0.41
CA GLY A 28 23.00 -4.11 1.36
C GLY A 28 23.12 -2.59 1.25
N ASN A 29 23.90 -2.06 0.31
CA ASN A 29 24.01 -0.63 0.06
C ASN A 29 23.13 -0.23 -1.14
N LEU A 30 21.91 0.22 -0.83
CA LEU A 30 20.95 0.71 -1.82
C LEU A 30 21.19 2.18 -2.24
N GLY A 31 22.21 2.82 -1.67
CA GLY A 31 22.52 4.22 -1.87
C GLY A 31 21.74 5.17 -0.96
N GLN A 32 21.83 6.46 -1.28
CA GLN A 32 21.23 7.56 -0.52
C GLN A 32 19.99 8.08 -1.24
N SER A 33 18.91 8.34 -0.49
CA SER A 33 17.75 9.02 -1.03
C SER A 33 18.06 10.48 -1.30
N ILE A 34 17.85 10.92 -2.54
CA ILE A 34 18.05 12.33 -2.93
C ILE A 34 17.02 13.24 -2.25
N GLN A 35 15.82 12.73 -1.98
CA GLN A 35 14.73 13.48 -1.36
C GLN A 35 14.86 13.57 0.16
N PHE A 36 15.21 12.45 0.81
CA PHE A 36 15.23 12.35 2.28
C PHE A 36 16.64 12.44 2.88
N GLN A 37 17.70 12.47 2.05
CA GLN A 37 19.11 12.51 2.47
C GLN A 37 19.50 11.41 3.47
N GLN A 38 18.84 10.25 3.37
CA GLN A 38 19.03 9.10 4.24
C GLN A 38 19.27 7.82 3.43
N PRO A 39 19.95 6.81 4.00
CA PRO A 39 20.15 5.52 3.36
C PRO A 39 18.81 4.91 2.95
N VAL A 40 18.70 4.44 1.71
CA VAL A 40 17.46 3.84 1.18
C VAL A 40 17.08 2.58 1.98
N SER A 41 18.06 1.82 2.46
CA SER A 41 17.85 0.65 3.32
C SER A 41 17.14 0.99 4.62
N GLU A 42 17.49 2.13 5.24
CA GLU A 42 16.86 2.60 6.47
C GLU A 42 15.41 3.03 6.22
N LEU A 43 15.16 3.78 5.14
CA LEU A 43 13.81 4.18 4.73
C LEU A 43 12.91 2.97 4.44
N ILE A 44 13.43 1.95 3.77
CA ILE A 44 12.71 0.70 3.52
C ILE A 44 12.42 0.00 4.85
N GLY A 45 13.41 -0.09 5.74
CA GLY A 45 13.26 -0.69 7.07
C GLY A 45 12.17 -0.01 7.91
N GLN A 46 12.04 1.31 7.82
CA GLN A 46 11.00 2.07 8.52
C GLN A 46 9.59 1.87 7.92
N ARG A 47 9.48 1.66 6.60
CA ARG A 47 8.17 1.55 5.90
C ARG A 47 7.67 0.13 5.71
N LEU A 48 8.57 -0.86 5.72
CA LEU A 48 8.23 -2.27 5.56
C LEU A 48 7.21 -2.76 6.60
N PRO A 49 7.42 -2.53 7.91
CA PRO A 49 6.48 -2.97 8.94
C PRO A 49 5.08 -2.41 8.73
N VAL A 50 4.98 -1.10 8.43
CA VAL A 50 3.69 -0.43 8.17
C VAL A 50 2.96 -1.07 6.99
N THR A 51 3.68 -1.36 5.91
CA THR A 51 3.10 -2.00 4.72
C THR A 51 2.64 -3.43 5.02
N ALA A 52 3.44 -4.18 5.79
CA ALA A 52 3.11 -5.54 6.21
C ALA A 52 1.88 -5.56 7.13
N GLU A 53 1.79 -4.64 8.09
CA GLU A 53 0.63 -4.46 8.97
C GLU A 53 -0.63 -4.17 8.16
N LEU A 54 -0.59 -3.18 7.26
CA LEU A 54 -1.73 -2.83 6.41
C LEU A 54 -2.15 -4.00 5.50
N GLY A 55 -1.18 -4.68 4.89
CA GLY A 55 -1.44 -5.86 4.05
C GLY A 55 -2.06 -7.02 4.84
N PHE A 56 -1.55 -7.29 6.04
CA PHE A 56 -2.06 -8.33 6.91
C PHE A 56 -3.49 -8.05 7.40
N CYS A 57 -3.77 -6.82 7.83
CA CYS A 57 -5.12 -6.39 8.20
C CYS A 57 -6.10 -6.49 7.03
N SER A 58 -5.69 -6.05 5.83
CA SER A 58 -6.51 -6.16 4.61
C SER A 58 -6.83 -7.62 4.25
N LEU A 59 -5.83 -8.50 4.35
CA LEU A 59 -5.99 -9.92 4.11
C LEU A 59 -6.94 -10.57 5.13
N LEU A 60 -6.78 -10.26 6.42
CA LEU A 60 -7.66 -10.76 7.46
C LEU A 60 -9.10 -10.31 7.25
N LEU A 61 -9.33 -9.03 6.97
CA LEU A 61 -10.68 -8.51 6.68
C LEU A 61 -11.29 -9.17 5.44
N SER A 62 -10.49 -9.37 4.40
CA SER A 62 -10.92 -10.06 3.18
C SER A 62 -11.33 -11.51 3.48
N LEU A 63 -10.52 -12.24 4.26
CA LEU A 63 -10.85 -13.61 4.67
C LEU A 63 -12.07 -13.67 5.58
N LEU A 64 -12.27 -12.72 6.49
CA LEU A 64 -13.40 -12.73 7.41
C LEU A 64 -14.73 -12.34 6.74
N ILE A 65 -14.70 -11.53 5.69
CA ILE A 65 -15.91 -10.99 5.05
C ILE A 65 -16.18 -11.70 3.72
N ALA A 66 -15.22 -11.67 2.79
CA ALA A 66 -15.44 -12.16 1.43
C ALA A 66 -15.54 -13.68 1.39
N PHE A 67 -14.77 -14.40 2.22
CA PHE A 67 -14.77 -15.86 2.22
C PHE A 67 -16.11 -16.45 2.71
N PRO A 68 -16.69 -16.05 3.87
CA PRO A 68 -18.00 -16.56 4.29
C PRO A 68 -19.13 -16.13 3.36
N LEU A 69 -19.12 -14.87 2.86
CA LEU A 69 -20.12 -14.41 1.90
C LEU A 69 -20.04 -15.20 0.59
N GLY A 70 -18.84 -15.51 0.11
CA GLY A 70 -18.62 -16.33 -1.08
C GLY A 70 -19.13 -17.76 -0.91
N ILE A 71 -18.83 -18.41 0.23
CA ILE A 71 -19.35 -19.75 0.54
C ILE A 71 -20.88 -19.72 0.64
N TYR A 72 -21.43 -18.73 1.32
CA TYR A 72 -22.87 -18.60 1.51
C TYR A 72 -23.60 -18.39 0.17
N ALA A 73 -23.12 -17.48 -0.67
CA ALA A 73 -23.66 -17.26 -2.02
C ALA A 73 -23.57 -18.53 -2.89
N ALA A 74 -22.43 -19.23 -2.85
CA ALA A 74 -22.22 -20.45 -3.64
C ALA A 74 -23.12 -21.61 -3.22
N THR A 75 -23.46 -21.72 -1.94
CA THR A 75 -24.36 -22.74 -1.39
C THR A 75 -25.85 -22.38 -1.57
N HIS A 76 -26.18 -21.09 -1.61
CA HIS A 76 -27.54 -20.57 -1.79
C HIS A 76 -27.70 -19.86 -3.14
N ARG A 77 -27.44 -20.61 -4.22
CA ARG A 77 -27.52 -20.08 -5.59
C ARG A 77 -28.89 -19.52 -5.91
N ASN A 78 -28.93 -18.46 -6.71
CA ASN A 78 -30.15 -17.71 -7.09
C ASN A 78 -30.89 -17.06 -5.91
N SER A 79 -30.26 -16.94 -4.74
CA SER A 79 -30.78 -16.14 -3.64
C SER A 79 -30.50 -14.65 -3.86
N TRP A 80 -31.23 -13.79 -3.15
CA TRP A 80 -30.95 -12.35 -3.18
C TRP A 80 -29.53 -12.01 -2.68
N ILE A 81 -28.96 -12.85 -1.80
CA ILE A 81 -27.59 -12.71 -1.28
C ILE A 81 -26.58 -13.04 -2.36
N ASP A 82 -26.79 -14.12 -3.11
CA ASP A 82 -25.96 -14.49 -4.26
C ASP A 82 -25.93 -13.36 -5.30
N TRP A 83 -27.10 -12.77 -5.61
CA TRP A 83 -27.19 -11.62 -6.51
C TRP A 83 -26.45 -10.39 -5.98
N LEU A 84 -26.61 -10.05 -4.70
CA LEU A 84 -25.92 -8.92 -4.07
C LEU A 84 -24.39 -9.09 -4.10
N VAL A 85 -23.89 -10.28 -3.75
CA VAL A 85 -22.45 -10.59 -3.75
C VAL A 85 -21.87 -10.47 -5.16
N ASN A 86 -22.58 -10.98 -6.18
CA ASN A 86 -22.16 -10.85 -7.57
C ASN A 86 -22.12 -9.40 -8.05
N ILE A 87 -23.12 -8.57 -7.69
CA ILE A 87 -23.11 -7.14 -8.03
C ILE A 87 -21.94 -6.43 -7.37
N LEU A 88 -21.70 -6.67 -6.07
CA LEU A 88 -20.58 -6.07 -5.37
C LEU A 88 -19.24 -6.48 -5.98
N ALA A 89 -19.09 -7.76 -6.37
CA ALA A 89 -17.90 -8.24 -7.08
C ALA A 89 -17.74 -7.56 -8.46
N LEU A 90 -18.81 -7.44 -9.23
CA LEU A 90 -18.80 -6.75 -10.52
C LEU A 90 -18.41 -5.27 -10.37
N LEU A 91 -19.00 -4.55 -9.41
CA LEU A 91 -18.65 -3.15 -9.15
C LEU A 91 -17.19 -3.01 -8.69
N GLY A 92 -16.74 -3.89 -7.79
CA GLY A 92 -15.37 -3.87 -7.29
C GLY A 92 -14.32 -4.16 -8.36
N THR A 93 -14.65 -4.95 -9.38
CA THR A 93 -13.75 -5.25 -10.51
C THR A 93 -13.85 -4.22 -11.64
N ALA A 94 -15.04 -3.65 -11.87
CA ALA A 94 -15.28 -2.68 -12.94
C ALA A 94 -14.76 -1.27 -12.59
N ILE A 95 -14.86 -0.88 -11.32
CA ILE A 95 -14.41 0.44 -10.87
C ILE A 95 -12.91 0.35 -10.51
N PRO A 96 -12.06 1.28 -11.02
CA PRO A 96 -10.66 1.32 -10.62
C PRO A 96 -10.50 1.48 -9.10
N SER A 97 -9.58 0.71 -8.50
CA SER A 97 -9.39 0.66 -7.04
C SER A 97 -9.13 2.02 -6.39
N PHE A 98 -8.38 2.91 -7.06
CA PHE A 98 -8.11 4.25 -6.54
C PHE A 98 -9.37 5.12 -6.43
N VAL A 99 -10.37 4.92 -7.31
CA VAL A 99 -11.64 5.64 -7.27
C VAL A 99 -12.47 5.19 -6.07
N ILE A 100 -12.55 3.88 -5.84
CA ILE A 100 -13.21 3.33 -4.64
C ILE A 100 -12.51 3.85 -3.38
N GLY A 101 -11.18 3.82 -3.35
CA GLY A 101 -10.39 4.37 -2.24
C GLY A 101 -10.68 5.84 -1.98
N LEU A 102 -10.76 6.66 -3.04
CA LEU A 102 -11.07 8.09 -2.91
C LEU A 102 -12.51 8.32 -2.43
N LEU A 103 -13.49 7.57 -2.93
CA LEU A 103 -14.89 7.65 -2.48
C LEU A 103 -15.02 7.24 -1.01
N LEU A 104 -14.33 6.17 -0.59
CA LEU A 104 -14.29 5.74 0.80
C LEU A 104 -13.62 6.79 1.69
N LEU A 105 -12.51 7.39 1.25
CA LEU A 105 -11.87 8.49 1.97
C LEU A 105 -12.82 9.68 2.13
N PHE A 106 -13.48 10.09 1.05
CA PHE A 106 -14.45 11.18 1.10
C PHE A 106 -15.62 10.86 2.04
N LEU A 107 -16.20 9.67 1.92
CA LEU A 107 -17.35 9.27 2.74
C LEU A 107 -16.96 9.14 4.23
N LEU A 108 -15.89 8.42 4.53
CA LEU A 108 -15.53 8.06 5.89
C LEU A 108 -14.77 9.18 6.63
N ALA A 109 -13.87 9.89 5.96
CA ALA A 109 -13.05 10.93 6.59
C ALA A 109 -13.66 12.33 6.47
N VAL A 110 -14.29 12.66 5.33
CA VAL A 110 -14.80 14.03 5.09
C VAL A 110 -16.27 14.16 5.47
N SER A 111 -17.13 13.25 4.99
CA SER A 111 -18.57 13.32 5.21
C SER A 111 -18.96 12.84 6.61
N LEU A 112 -18.58 11.61 6.98
CA LEU A 112 -18.92 10.99 8.26
C LEU A 112 -17.94 11.35 9.38
N ARG A 113 -16.73 11.81 9.04
CA ARG A 113 -15.66 12.17 10.01
C ARG A 113 -15.35 11.06 11.02
N PHE A 114 -15.43 9.80 10.57
CA PHE A 114 -15.05 8.64 11.37
C PHE A 114 -13.54 8.52 11.54
N PHE A 115 -12.79 8.97 10.54
CA PHE A 115 -11.33 8.93 10.52
C PHE A 115 -10.75 10.29 10.14
N PRO A 116 -9.52 10.61 10.59
CA PRO A 116 -8.79 11.78 10.12
C PRO A 116 -8.44 11.66 8.62
N PRO A 117 -8.35 12.79 7.89
CA PRO A 117 -8.14 12.79 6.45
C PRO A 117 -6.71 12.42 6.01
N GLY A 118 -5.76 12.30 6.94
CA GLY A 118 -4.39 11.92 6.66
C GLY A 118 -3.55 11.75 7.92
N GLY A 119 -2.33 11.23 7.78
CA GLY A 119 -1.45 10.88 8.89
C GLY A 119 -1.28 9.36 9.06
N TYR A 120 -0.28 8.97 9.84
CA TYR A 120 -0.07 7.58 10.27
C TYR A 120 0.19 7.56 11.76
N VAL A 121 -0.57 6.74 12.47
CA VAL A 121 -0.35 6.44 13.89
C VAL A 121 0.02 4.96 13.99
N PRO A 122 1.10 4.60 14.70
CA PRO A 122 1.45 3.22 14.95
C PRO A 122 0.31 2.43 15.58
N PHE A 123 0.12 1.19 15.14
CA PHE A 123 -0.98 0.33 15.61
C PHE A 123 -0.96 0.10 17.13
N ASN A 124 0.22 0.15 17.75
CA ASN A 124 0.37 0.01 19.20
C ASN A 124 -0.08 1.24 20.00
N GLN A 125 -0.21 2.41 19.36
CA GLN A 125 -0.66 3.64 20.01
C GLN A 125 -2.17 3.83 19.85
N ASP A 126 -2.69 3.66 18.63
CA ASP A 126 -4.12 3.76 18.34
C ASP A 126 -4.53 2.74 17.27
N PRO A 127 -4.98 1.54 17.67
CA PRO A 127 -5.39 0.50 16.72
C PRO A 127 -6.65 0.88 15.94
N CYS A 128 -7.42 1.86 16.41
CA CYS A 128 -8.63 2.34 15.78
C CYS A 128 -8.38 3.52 14.82
N GLY A 129 -7.17 4.10 14.81
CA GLY A 129 -6.77 5.16 13.89
C GLY A 129 -7.61 6.44 13.98
N LYS A 130 -8.15 6.77 15.16
CA LYS A 130 -8.97 7.97 15.38
C LYS A 130 -8.17 9.22 15.73
N SER A 131 -6.89 9.04 16.04
CA SER A 131 -6.03 10.07 16.62
C SER A 131 -4.94 10.60 15.68
N ALA A 132 -4.99 10.23 14.40
CA ALA A 132 -4.01 10.67 13.40
C ALA A 132 -4.18 12.14 12.98
#